data_AF-A0A926VWT0-F1
#
_entry.id   AF-A0A926VWT0-F1
#
_cell.length_a   1.000
_cell.length_b   1.000
_cell.length_c   1.000
_cell.angle_alpha   90.00
_cell.angle_beta   90.00
_cell.angle_gamma   90.00
#
_symmetry.space_group_name_H-M   'P 1'
#
loop_
_entity.id
_entity.type
_entity.pdbx_description
1 polymer ?
#
loop_
_entity_poly.entity_id
_entity_poly.type
_entity_poly.pdbx_seq_one_letter_code
_entity_poly.pdbx_strand_id
1 'polypeptide(L)'
;MPRNSYSSPVNQLLDYQPGTQKLSPSSWPDYRELGITADDIPELIRMATDEDLYNLSDDENDFFGEDSLLEYAPLHAIRALGQLRAESAIEPLISLFPKMDDAFDNEVLFFLIEELTDVLSLIGLPAIPTLAAYLADDSHDETWRVQATVTIKRIACVYPEHQAHCVAALSKQFSAFEENSPELNGHIISVLIDLKAIDSLPLIEQAFEAGRVDDELVGDFDDVQVYFGLKTRKDVASKSLTPTGNQQATSKIVTHQQSVNERESLNKAQQKREARRQRNLKKNSYK
;
A
#
# COMPACT_ATOMS: atom_id res chain seq x y z
N MET A 1 11.71 -14.29 -22.47
CA MET A 1 11.59 -13.03 -23.26
C MET A 1 12.94 -12.62 -23.84
N PRO A 2 13.08 -12.27 -25.15
CA PRO A 2 14.38 -11.84 -25.68
C PRO A 2 14.72 -10.41 -25.23
N ARG A 3 15.97 -10.18 -24.79
CA ARG A 3 16.52 -8.87 -24.34
C ARG A 3 16.32 -7.71 -25.33
N ASN A 4 16.07 -8.02 -26.60
CA ASN A 4 15.83 -7.04 -27.68
C ASN A 4 14.37 -6.55 -27.74
N SER A 5 13.53 -6.92 -26.79
CA SER A 5 12.13 -6.46 -26.77
C SER A 5 12.01 -5.01 -26.33
N TYR A 6 13.03 -4.44 -25.66
CA TYR A 6 13.05 -3.06 -25.16
C TYR A 6 14.09 -2.20 -25.88
N SER A 7 13.82 -0.91 -26.09
CA SER A 7 14.78 0.04 -26.66
C SER A 7 15.82 0.50 -25.64
N SER A 8 17.03 0.84 -26.10
CA SER A 8 18.02 1.56 -25.29
C SER A 8 17.50 2.97 -24.95
N PRO A 9 17.70 3.48 -23.73
CA PRO A 9 18.47 2.89 -22.61
C PRO A 9 17.67 1.93 -21.72
N VAL A 10 16.35 1.81 -21.88
CA VAL A 10 15.45 1.03 -21.00
C VAL A 10 15.81 -0.46 -20.94
N ASN A 11 16.29 -1.05 -22.04
CA ASN A 11 16.71 -2.46 -22.05
C ASN A 11 17.85 -2.78 -21.07
N GLN A 12 18.61 -1.79 -20.61
CA GLN A 12 19.64 -1.98 -19.58
C GLN A 12 19.04 -2.44 -18.23
N LEU A 13 17.77 -2.12 -17.96
CA LEU A 13 17.07 -2.48 -16.72
C LEU A 13 16.82 -3.99 -16.60
N LEU A 14 16.88 -4.74 -17.70
CA LEU A 14 16.68 -6.20 -17.73
C LEU A 14 17.78 -6.97 -16.99
N ASP A 15 18.98 -6.40 -16.92
CA ASP A 15 20.15 -7.01 -16.27
C ASP A 15 20.75 -6.07 -15.19
N TYR A 16 19.98 -5.09 -14.72
CA TYR A 16 20.47 -4.08 -13.78
C TYR A 16 20.45 -4.60 -12.34
N GLN A 17 21.62 -4.87 -11.79
CA GLN A 17 21.74 -5.44 -10.44
C GLN A 17 21.52 -4.43 -9.28
N PRO A 18 21.98 -3.15 -9.35
CA PRO A 18 21.81 -2.23 -8.24
C PRO A 18 20.34 -1.97 -7.92
N GLY A 19 19.94 -2.23 -6.67
CA GLY A 19 18.59 -1.95 -6.19
C GLY A 19 17.61 -3.11 -6.31
N THR A 20 18.06 -4.34 -6.57
CA THR A 20 17.18 -5.52 -6.54
C THR A 20 16.63 -5.84 -5.15
N GLN A 21 17.20 -5.25 -4.10
CA GLN A 21 16.70 -5.33 -2.73
C GLN A 21 15.60 -4.30 -2.44
N LYS A 22 14.85 -4.53 -1.35
CA LYS A 22 13.94 -3.53 -0.78
C LYS A 22 14.71 -2.29 -0.33
N LEU A 23 14.33 -1.12 -0.83
CA LEU A 23 15.01 0.14 -0.60
C LEU A 23 13.99 1.26 -0.33
N SER A 24 14.37 2.21 0.52
CA SER A 24 13.64 3.48 0.61
C SER A 24 13.91 4.34 -0.64
N PRO A 25 13.00 5.27 -1.00
CA PRO A 25 13.17 6.14 -2.18
C PRO A 25 14.49 6.91 -2.22
N SER A 26 14.99 7.34 -1.06
CA SER A 26 16.27 8.04 -0.92
C SER A 26 17.50 7.20 -1.27
N SER A 27 17.34 5.87 -1.33
CA SER A 27 18.41 4.90 -1.51
C SER A 27 18.31 4.19 -2.87
N TRP A 28 17.32 4.53 -3.69
CA TRP A 28 17.21 4.00 -5.04
C TRP A 28 18.39 4.45 -5.90
N PRO A 29 18.85 3.61 -6.85
CA PRO A 29 19.78 4.04 -7.88
C PRO A 29 19.26 5.27 -8.64
N ASP A 30 20.15 6.14 -9.09
CA ASP A 30 19.78 7.24 -9.97
C ASP A 30 19.71 6.72 -11.42
N TYR A 31 18.50 6.46 -11.91
CA TYR A 31 18.31 5.87 -13.23
C TYR A 31 18.73 6.81 -14.37
N ARG A 32 18.89 8.11 -14.09
CA ARG A 32 19.41 9.08 -15.07
C ARG A 32 20.88 8.85 -15.38
N GLU A 33 21.63 8.22 -14.48
CA GLU A 33 23.03 7.82 -14.73
C GLU A 33 23.13 6.75 -15.83
N LEU A 34 22.04 6.01 -16.10
CA LEU A 34 21.95 5.05 -17.21
C LEU A 34 21.56 5.71 -18.55
N GLY A 35 21.42 7.03 -18.56
CA GLY A 35 20.95 7.80 -19.71
C GLY A 35 19.43 7.79 -19.87
N ILE A 36 18.67 7.28 -18.90
CA ILE A 36 17.20 7.29 -18.93
C ILE A 36 16.68 8.72 -18.72
N THR A 37 15.78 9.13 -19.60
CA THR A 37 15.21 10.48 -19.64
C THR A 37 13.69 10.46 -19.78
N ALA A 38 13.06 11.64 -19.87
CA ALA A 38 11.63 11.76 -20.11
C ALA A 38 11.17 11.16 -21.46
N ASP A 39 12.05 11.10 -22.46
CA ASP A 39 11.73 10.51 -23.78
C ASP A 39 11.48 8.99 -23.68
N ASP A 40 11.98 8.36 -22.60
CA ASP A 40 11.89 6.92 -22.36
C ASP A 40 10.64 6.52 -21.56
N ILE A 41 9.84 7.50 -21.09
CA ILE A 41 8.65 7.25 -20.27
C ILE A 41 7.69 6.23 -20.91
N PRO A 42 7.36 6.28 -22.22
CA PRO A 42 6.47 5.28 -22.82
C PRO A 42 7.01 3.86 -22.73
N GLU A 43 8.32 3.69 -22.89
CA GLU A 43 8.98 2.38 -22.86
C GLU A 43 9.14 1.86 -21.42
N LEU A 44 9.38 2.77 -20.46
CA LEU A 44 9.35 2.46 -19.02
C LEU A 44 7.95 2.04 -18.56
N ILE A 45 6.89 2.72 -19.01
CA ILE A 45 5.51 2.32 -18.73
C ILE A 45 5.27 0.91 -19.25
N ARG A 46 5.69 0.64 -20.50
CA ARG A 46 5.54 -0.69 -21.10
C ARG A 46 6.24 -1.77 -20.27
N MET A 47 7.45 -1.51 -19.79
CA MET A 47 8.19 -2.44 -18.91
C MET A 47 7.54 -2.62 -17.56
N ALA A 48 7.07 -1.54 -16.94
CA ALA A 48 6.40 -1.55 -15.65
C ALA A 48 5.09 -2.34 -15.67
N THR A 49 4.42 -2.43 -16.82
CA THR A 49 3.13 -3.14 -16.95
C THR A 49 3.24 -4.48 -17.68
N ASP A 50 4.46 -4.95 -17.98
CA ASP A 50 4.69 -6.18 -18.74
C ASP A 50 4.37 -7.42 -17.88
N GLU A 51 3.26 -8.09 -18.20
CA GLU A 51 2.82 -9.30 -17.51
C GLU A 51 3.78 -10.47 -17.66
N ASP A 52 4.53 -10.52 -18.77
CA ASP A 52 5.46 -11.61 -19.00
C ASP A 52 6.67 -11.52 -18.05
N LEU A 53 7.03 -10.32 -17.60
CA LEU A 53 8.10 -10.12 -16.61
C LEU A 53 7.66 -10.50 -15.19
N TYR A 54 6.35 -10.45 -14.89
CA TYR A 54 5.81 -10.88 -13.60
C TYR A 54 5.56 -12.39 -13.50
N ASN A 55 5.36 -13.06 -14.64
CA ASN A 55 4.99 -14.48 -14.73
C ASN A 55 6.15 -15.40 -15.13
N LEU A 56 7.40 -14.97 -14.93
CA LEU A 56 8.57 -15.81 -15.20
C LEU A 56 8.55 -17.04 -14.29
N SER A 57 8.50 -18.24 -14.89
CA SER A 57 8.47 -19.49 -14.12
C SER A 57 9.81 -19.78 -13.47
N ASP A 58 9.80 -20.40 -12.27
CA ASP A 58 11.00 -20.83 -11.54
C ASP A 58 11.96 -21.68 -12.40
N ASP A 59 11.43 -22.49 -13.32
CA ASP A 59 12.21 -23.36 -14.21
C ASP A 59 12.96 -22.57 -15.32
N GLU A 60 12.44 -21.42 -15.75
CA GLU A 60 13.10 -20.53 -16.70
C GLU A 60 14.26 -19.76 -16.04
N ASN A 61 14.17 -19.50 -14.74
CA ASN A 61 15.24 -18.89 -13.95
C ASN A 61 16.39 -19.88 -13.68
N ASP A 62 16.10 -21.18 -13.56
CA ASP A 62 17.12 -22.23 -13.37
C ASP A 62 17.83 -22.64 -14.68
N PHE A 63 17.20 -22.50 -15.86
CA PHE A 63 17.80 -22.92 -17.15
C PHE A 63 19.00 -22.05 -17.58
N PHE A 64 19.07 -20.79 -17.14
CA PHE A 64 20.17 -19.88 -17.47
C PHE A 64 21.31 -19.86 -16.45
N GLY A 65 21.20 -20.55 -15.31
CA GLY A 65 22.31 -20.77 -14.37
C GLY A 65 22.93 -19.50 -13.74
N GLU A 66 22.36 -18.34 -13.98
CA GLU A 66 22.67 -17.04 -13.37
C GLU A 66 21.35 -16.49 -12.82
N ASP A 67 21.37 -15.92 -11.60
CA ASP A 67 20.20 -15.27 -10.97
C ASP A 67 19.56 -14.32 -12.00
N SER A 68 18.44 -14.73 -12.61
CA SER A 68 17.80 -13.96 -13.67
C SER A 68 17.27 -12.65 -13.08
N LEU A 69 17.85 -11.53 -13.50
CA LEU A 69 17.45 -10.20 -13.02
C LEU A 69 16.18 -9.67 -13.70
N LEU A 70 15.62 -10.43 -14.65
CA LEU A 70 14.48 -10.02 -15.47
C LEU A 70 13.24 -9.70 -14.63
N GLU A 71 13.02 -10.45 -13.55
CA GLU A 71 11.90 -10.22 -12.63
C GLU A 71 11.98 -8.84 -11.94
N TYR A 72 13.17 -8.24 -11.80
CA TYR A 72 13.37 -6.92 -11.19
C TYR A 72 13.22 -5.77 -12.18
N ALA A 73 13.15 -6.05 -13.49
CA ALA A 73 13.06 -4.99 -14.50
C ALA A 73 11.81 -4.09 -14.33
N PRO A 74 10.60 -4.62 -14.04
CA PRO A 74 9.45 -3.78 -13.73
C PRO A 74 9.66 -2.92 -12.48
N LEU A 75 10.33 -3.46 -11.45
CA LEU A 75 10.66 -2.70 -10.23
C LEU A 75 11.57 -1.51 -10.54
N HIS A 76 12.60 -1.71 -11.38
CA HIS A 76 13.44 -0.61 -11.84
C HIS A 76 12.67 0.42 -12.66
N ALA A 77 11.78 -0.05 -13.55
CA ALA A 77 10.97 0.82 -14.39
C ALA A 77 10.06 1.74 -13.57
N ILE A 78 9.33 1.22 -12.57
CA ILE A 78 8.45 2.05 -11.73
C ILE A 78 9.23 3.12 -10.96
N ARG A 79 10.44 2.77 -10.47
CA ARG A 79 11.28 3.72 -9.72
C ARG A 79 11.81 4.83 -10.62
N ALA A 80 12.23 4.48 -11.85
CA ALA A 80 12.61 5.47 -12.86
C ALA A 80 11.43 6.41 -13.19
N LEU A 81 10.22 5.88 -13.38
CA LEU A 81 9.00 6.68 -13.60
C LEU A 81 8.73 7.65 -12.43
N GLY A 82 8.92 7.19 -11.19
CA GLY A 82 8.80 8.03 -9.99
C GLY A 82 9.84 9.14 -9.94
N GLN A 83 11.12 8.84 -10.22
CA GLN A 83 12.20 9.83 -10.27
C GLN A 83 11.99 10.88 -11.37
N LEU A 84 11.43 10.47 -12.51
CA LEU A 84 11.06 11.36 -13.62
C LEU A 84 9.75 12.12 -13.37
N ARG A 85 9.00 11.79 -12.31
CA ARG A 85 7.65 12.32 -12.01
C ARG A 85 6.70 12.19 -13.19
N ALA A 86 6.70 11.02 -13.83
CA ALA A 86 5.98 10.77 -15.07
C ALA A 86 4.45 10.73 -14.85
N GLU A 87 3.76 11.84 -15.10
CA GLU A 87 2.30 11.92 -14.94
C GLU A 87 1.53 10.90 -15.81
N SER A 88 2.02 10.63 -17.02
CA SER A 88 1.41 9.63 -17.91
C SER A 88 1.49 8.20 -17.39
N ALA A 89 2.29 7.94 -16.35
CA ALA A 89 2.39 6.64 -15.71
C ALA A 89 1.37 6.44 -14.58
N ILE A 90 0.68 7.48 -14.12
CA ILE A 90 -0.22 7.38 -12.95
C ILE A 90 -1.28 6.28 -13.13
N GLU A 91 -2.04 6.34 -14.22
CA GLU A 91 -3.09 5.36 -14.50
C GLU A 91 -2.53 3.94 -14.77
N PRO A 92 -1.49 3.77 -15.62
CA PRO A 92 -0.82 2.48 -15.77
C PRO A 92 -0.34 1.87 -14.45
N LEU A 93 0.24 2.66 -13.55
CA LEU A 93 0.75 2.17 -12.26
C LEU A 93 -0.38 1.81 -11.30
N ILE A 94 -1.46 2.60 -11.24
CA ILE A 94 -2.65 2.26 -10.43
C ILE A 94 -3.31 0.97 -10.93
N SER A 95 -3.27 0.71 -12.24
CA SER A 95 -3.82 -0.53 -12.82
C SER A 95 -3.11 -1.81 -12.32
N LEU A 96 -1.94 -1.68 -11.69
CA LEU A 96 -1.20 -2.80 -11.12
C LEU A 96 -1.69 -3.22 -9.73
N PHE A 97 -2.49 -2.40 -9.03
CA PHE A 97 -2.97 -2.73 -7.67
C PHE A 97 -3.62 -4.12 -7.60
N PRO A 98 -4.60 -4.49 -8.44
CA PRO A 98 -5.24 -5.80 -8.34
C PRO A 98 -4.31 -6.98 -8.65
N LYS A 99 -3.23 -6.75 -9.42
CA LYS A 99 -2.27 -7.81 -9.77
C LYS A 99 -1.44 -8.28 -8.57
N MET A 100 -1.51 -7.55 -7.47
CA MET A 100 -0.75 -7.83 -6.26
C MET A 100 -1.45 -8.79 -5.31
N ASP A 101 -2.67 -9.25 -5.63
CA ASP A 101 -3.34 -10.33 -4.89
C ASP A 101 -2.48 -11.62 -4.92
N ASP A 102 -1.72 -11.82 -6.00
CA ASP A 102 -0.78 -12.95 -6.18
C ASP A 102 0.58 -12.75 -5.48
N ALA A 103 0.79 -11.62 -4.79
CA ALA A 103 2.09 -11.26 -4.21
C ALA A 103 2.56 -12.18 -3.07
N PHE A 104 1.69 -12.98 -2.47
CA PHE A 104 2.06 -13.85 -1.35
C PHE A 104 3.06 -14.95 -1.74
N ASP A 105 3.06 -15.36 -3.01
CA ASP A 105 3.93 -16.40 -3.55
C ASP A 105 5.12 -15.86 -4.37
N ASN A 106 5.19 -14.53 -4.60
CA ASN A 106 6.23 -13.88 -5.40
C ASN A 106 6.90 -12.72 -4.63
N GLU A 107 8.19 -12.86 -4.31
CA GLU A 107 8.96 -11.88 -3.53
C GLU A 107 9.02 -10.49 -4.18
N VAL A 108 9.10 -10.42 -5.50
CA VAL A 108 9.15 -9.15 -6.25
C VAL A 108 7.79 -8.44 -6.19
N LEU A 109 6.69 -9.17 -6.39
CA LEU A 109 5.34 -8.60 -6.29
C LEU A 109 5.06 -8.04 -4.89
N PHE A 110 5.58 -8.68 -3.84
CA PHE A 110 5.46 -8.18 -2.47
C PHE A 110 6.17 -6.84 -2.28
N PHE A 111 7.36 -6.65 -2.87
CA PHE A 111 8.05 -5.35 -2.82
C PHE A 111 7.33 -4.27 -3.63
N LEU A 112 6.73 -4.67 -4.75
CA LEU A 112 6.08 -3.77 -5.68
C LEU A 112 4.94 -2.97 -5.03
N ILE A 113 4.17 -3.55 -4.09
CA ILE A 113 3.05 -2.85 -3.41
C ILE A 113 3.53 -1.58 -2.69
N GLU A 114 4.56 -1.73 -1.85
CA GLU A 114 5.12 -0.59 -1.11
C GLU A 114 5.79 0.41 -2.06
N GLU A 115 6.47 -0.09 -3.09
CA GLU A 115 7.17 0.73 -4.06
C GLU A 115 6.22 1.53 -4.95
N LEU A 116 5.07 0.99 -5.36
CA LEU A 116 4.04 1.75 -6.09
C LEU A 116 3.52 2.92 -5.26
N THR A 117 3.33 2.73 -3.96
CA THR A 117 2.94 3.80 -3.05
C THR A 117 3.97 4.92 -3.09
N ASP A 118 5.25 4.59 -2.95
CA ASP A 118 6.34 5.56 -2.97
C ASP A 118 6.52 6.23 -4.34
N VAL A 119 6.40 5.48 -5.44
CA VAL A 119 6.50 5.99 -6.81
C VAL A 119 5.39 7.00 -7.11
N LEU A 120 4.12 6.66 -6.85
CA LEU A 120 2.99 7.56 -7.03
C LEU A 120 3.14 8.81 -6.14
N SER A 121 3.74 8.64 -4.96
CA SER A 121 4.04 9.74 -4.04
C SER A 121 5.11 10.68 -4.57
N LEU A 122 6.13 10.18 -5.28
CA LEU A 122 7.14 11.01 -5.92
C LEU A 122 6.57 11.84 -7.07
N ILE A 123 5.62 11.29 -7.84
CA ILE A 123 4.87 12.01 -8.88
C ILE A 123 4.09 13.18 -8.26
N GLY A 124 3.44 12.95 -7.12
CA GLY A 124 2.91 14.01 -6.26
C GLY A 124 1.48 14.45 -6.61
N LEU A 125 1.21 15.76 -6.58
CA LEU A 125 -0.13 16.34 -6.74
C LEU A 125 -0.95 15.78 -7.93
N PRO A 126 -0.38 15.56 -9.13
CA PRO A 126 -1.13 15.01 -10.27
C PRO A 126 -1.71 13.61 -10.04
N ALA A 127 -1.16 12.83 -9.10
CA ALA A 127 -1.68 11.49 -8.79
C ALA A 127 -2.96 11.51 -7.96
N ILE A 128 -3.23 12.60 -7.21
CA ILE A 128 -4.37 12.67 -6.28
C ILE A 128 -5.72 12.48 -6.98
N PRO A 129 -6.04 13.15 -8.11
CA PRO A 129 -7.34 12.96 -8.78
C PRO A 129 -7.60 11.52 -9.23
N THR A 130 -6.59 10.84 -9.78
CA THR A 130 -6.74 9.45 -10.26
C THR A 130 -6.88 8.48 -9.09
N LEU A 131 -6.11 8.67 -8.02
CA LEU A 131 -6.26 7.89 -6.79
C LEU A 131 -7.63 8.10 -6.14
N ALA A 132 -8.14 9.34 -6.13
CA ALA A 132 -9.46 9.66 -5.61
C ALA A 132 -10.58 9.02 -6.46
N ALA A 133 -10.42 9.00 -7.79
CA ALA A 133 -11.35 8.31 -8.68
C ALA A 133 -11.34 6.79 -8.43
N TYR A 134 -10.15 6.19 -8.30
CA TYR A 134 -10.00 4.77 -7.99
C TYR A 134 -10.65 4.40 -6.64
N LEU A 135 -10.42 5.22 -5.60
CA LEU A 135 -11.04 5.08 -4.29
C LEU A 135 -12.58 5.16 -4.33
N ALA A 136 -13.13 6.01 -5.20
CA ALA A 136 -14.57 6.23 -5.30
C ALA A 136 -15.33 5.15 -6.09
N ASP A 137 -14.61 4.38 -6.92
CA ASP A 137 -15.19 3.32 -7.75
C ASP A 137 -15.34 2.03 -6.93
N ASP A 138 -16.61 1.68 -6.65
CA ASP A 138 -17.00 0.53 -5.85
C ASP A 138 -16.90 -0.80 -6.61
N SER A 139 -16.55 -0.78 -7.90
CA SER A 139 -16.24 -1.98 -8.67
C SER A 139 -14.84 -2.55 -8.37
N HIS A 140 -13.96 -1.76 -7.75
CA HIS A 140 -12.67 -2.22 -7.26
C HIS A 140 -12.78 -2.94 -5.92
N ASP A 141 -11.91 -3.93 -5.70
CA ASP A 141 -11.76 -4.57 -4.40
C ASP A 141 -11.41 -3.55 -3.31
N GLU A 142 -12.01 -3.74 -2.14
CA GLU A 142 -11.85 -2.81 -1.02
C GLU A 142 -10.40 -2.65 -0.57
N THR A 143 -9.61 -3.72 -0.62
CA THR A 143 -8.18 -3.71 -0.29
C THR A 143 -7.43 -2.67 -1.12
N TRP A 144 -7.72 -2.63 -2.43
CA TRP A 144 -7.06 -1.72 -3.35
C TRP A 144 -7.60 -0.29 -3.25
N ARG A 145 -8.87 -0.13 -2.89
CA ARG A 145 -9.45 1.18 -2.53
C ARG A 145 -8.76 1.74 -1.26
N VAL A 146 -8.54 0.91 -0.24
CA VAL A 146 -7.77 1.28 0.95
C VAL A 146 -6.32 1.64 0.58
N GLN A 147 -5.68 0.89 -0.31
CA GLN A 147 -4.34 1.21 -0.81
C GLN A 147 -4.27 2.60 -1.47
N ALA A 148 -5.33 3.03 -2.17
CA ALA A 148 -5.41 4.39 -2.69
C ALA A 148 -5.42 5.45 -1.56
N THR A 149 -6.13 5.20 -0.45
CA THR A 149 -6.11 6.10 0.73
C THR A 149 -4.71 6.24 1.33
N VAL A 150 -3.98 5.13 1.44
CA VAL A 150 -2.61 5.07 1.96
C VAL A 150 -1.66 5.87 1.04
N THR A 151 -1.85 5.75 -0.27
CA THR A 151 -1.05 6.49 -1.25
C THR A 151 -1.33 8.00 -1.19
N ILE A 152 -2.60 8.40 -1.06
CA ILE A 152 -2.97 9.82 -0.86
C ILE A 152 -2.34 10.39 0.42
N LYS A 153 -2.35 9.63 1.52
CA LYS A 153 -1.64 10.01 2.76
C LYS A 153 -0.16 10.21 2.51
N ARG A 154 0.49 9.26 1.82
CA ARG A 154 1.93 9.29 1.56
C ARG A 154 2.33 10.53 0.74
N ILE A 155 1.51 10.95 -0.23
CA ILE A 155 1.72 12.21 -0.97
C ILE A 155 1.79 13.41 -0.01
N ALA A 156 0.90 13.52 0.98
CA ALA A 156 0.93 14.61 1.96
C ALA A 156 2.13 14.52 2.92
N CYS A 157 2.64 13.31 3.20
CA CYS A 157 3.86 13.14 3.99
C CYS A 157 5.11 13.59 3.22
N VAL A 158 5.16 13.33 1.90
CA VAL A 158 6.27 13.74 1.03
C VAL A 158 6.19 15.24 0.73
N TYR A 159 4.99 15.76 0.49
CA TYR A 159 4.70 17.16 0.15
C TYR A 159 3.64 17.73 1.10
N PRO A 160 4.03 18.25 2.29
CA PRO A 160 3.10 18.83 3.25
C PRO A 160 2.23 19.96 2.67
N GLU A 161 2.72 20.69 1.67
CA GLU A 161 1.98 21.71 0.93
C GLU A 161 0.77 21.16 0.15
N HIS A 162 0.71 19.85 -0.10
CA HIS A 162 -0.40 19.18 -0.78
C HIS A 162 -1.43 18.58 0.20
N GLN A 163 -1.20 18.69 1.51
CA GLN A 163 -2.09 18.15 2.55
C GLN A 163 -3.56 18.54 2.33
N ALA A 164 -3.84 19.81 2.00
CA ALA A 164 -5.21 20.27 1.75
C ALA A 164 -5.90 19.55 0.59
N HIS A 165 -5.16 19.20 -0.48
CA HIS A 165 -5.70 18.45 -1.62
C HIS A 165 -5.98 16.99 -1.24
N CYS A 166 -5.09 16.37 -0.46
CA CYS A 166 -5.28 15.02 0.06
C CYS A 166 -6.50 14.93 0.99
N VAL A 167 -6.63 15.87 1.94
CA VAL A 167 -7.78 15.97 2.83
C VAL A 167 -9.06 16.17 2.03
N ALA A 168 -9.08 17.08 1.05
CA ALA A 168 -10.25 17.31 0.23
C ALA A 168 -10.70 16.05 -0.54
N ALA A 169 -9.76 15.28 -1.10
CA ALA A 169 -10.06 14.04 -1.79
C ALA A 169 -10.68 12.98 -0.86
N LEU A 170 -10.11 12.81 0.33
CA LEU A 170 -10.58 11.84 1.33
C LEU A 170 -11.91 12.25 1.94
N SER A 171 -12.07 13.52 2.33
CA SER A 171 -13.33 14.06 2.85
C SER A 171 -14.45 13.97 1.82
N LYS A 172 -14.15 14.12 0.52
CA LYS A 172 -15.13 13.90 -0.54
C LYS A 172 -15.62 12.46 -0.54
N GLN A 173 -14.73 11.46 -0.50
CA GLN A 173 -15.17 10.05 -0.44
C GLN A 173 -15.93 9.75 0.86
N PHE A 174 -15.45 10.30 1.98
CA PHE A 174 -16.07 10.09 3.28
C PHE A 174 -17.47 10.71 3.38
N SER A 175 -17.78 11.74 2.59
CA SER A 175 -19.14 12.29 2.53
C SER A 175 -20.21 11.29 2.06
N ALA A 176 -19.78 10.21 1.41
CA ALA A 176 -20.62 9.07 1.03
C ALA A 176 -20.51 7.89 2.05
N PHE A 177 -20.26 8.18 3.34
CA PHE A 177 -20.07 7.13 4.37
C PHE A 177 -21.26 6.15 4.48
N GLU A 178 -22.46 6.57 4.10
CA GLU A 178 -23.63 5.69 4.06
C GLU A 178 -23.52 4.61 2.98
N GLU A 179 -22.79 4.86 1.90
CA GLU A 179 -22.59 3.94 0.78
C GLU A 179 -21.31 3.09 0.95
N ASN A 180 -20.29 3.65 1.60
CA ASN A 180 -19.05 2.94 1.90
C ASN A 180 -19.25 1.79 2.92
N SER A 181 -18.37 0.79 2.91
CA SER A 181 -18.31 -0.17 4.02
C SER A 181 -17.84 0.51 5.31
N PRO A 182 -18.20 -0.02 6.49
CA PRO A 182 -17.68 0.47 7.76
C PRO A 182 -16.14 0.40 7.85
N GLU A 183 -15.53 -0.62 7.27
CA GLU A 183 -14.07 -0.83 7.23
C GLU A 183 -13.39 0.28 6.40
N LEU A 184 -13.85 0.52 5.16
CA LEU A 184 -13.33 1.62 4.35
C LEU A 184 -13.49 2.99 5.04
N ASN A 185 -14.62 3.23 5.68
CA ASN A 185 -14.84 4.45 6.47
C ASN A 185 -13.82 4.57 7.61
N GLY A 186 -13.56 3.49 8.35
CA GLY A 186 -12.53 3.44 9.38
C GLY A 186 -11.14 3.81 8.83
N HIS A 187 -10.76 3.26 7.68
CA HIS A 187 -9.50 3.59 7.00
C HIS A 187 -9.42 5.07 6.58
N ILE A 188 -10.49 5.63 5.99
CA ILE A 188 -10.52 7.04 5.62
C ILE A 188 -10.38 7.93 6.86
N ILE A 189 -11.08 7.61 7.96
CA ILE A 189 -10.98 8.35 9.23
C ILE A 189 -9.55 8.29 9.78
N SER A 190 -8.92 7.11 9.78
CA SER A 190 -7.54 6.92 10.22
C SER A 190 -6.58 7.86 9.46
N VAL A 191 -6.73 7.94 8.14
CA VAL A 191 -5.92 8.87 7.32
C VAL A 191 -6.25 10.33 7.61
N LEU A 192 -7.53 10.69 7.78
CA LEU A 192 -7.92 12.07 8.13
C LEU A 192 -7.36 12.51 9.49
N ILE A 193 -7.27 11.60 10.46
CA ILE A 193 -6.61 11.83 11.75
C ILE A 193 -5.12 12.11 11.54
N ASP A 194 -4.43 11.26 10.77
CA ASP A 194 -3.00 11.45 10.49
C ASP A 194 -2.70 12.77 9.77
N LEU A 195 -3.61 13.18 8.87
CA LEU A 195 -3.57 14.47 8.18
C LEU A 195 -4.14 15.63 9.00
N LYS A 196 -4.48 15.42 10.28
CA LYS A 196 -5.00 16.45 11.20
C LYS A 196 -6.17 17.24 10.61
N ALA A 197 -7.04 16.56 9.86
CA ALA A 197 -8.22 17.15 9.21
C ALA A 197 -9.36 17.41 10.22
N ILE A 198 -9.14 18.34 11.16
CA ILE A 198 -10.07 18.62 12.25
C ILE A 198 -11.47 19.05 11.77
N ASP A 199 -11.54 19.70 10.61
CA ASP A 199 -12.79 20.15 10.00
C ASP A 199 -13.70 18.99 9.57
N SER A 200 -13.17 17.76 9.47
CA SER A 200 -13.95 16.55 9.17
C SER A 200 -14.72 16.02 10.38
N LEU A 201 -14.44 16.48 11.60
CA LEU A 201 -15.04 15.96 12.83
C LEU A 201 -16.57 15.88 12.84
N PRO A 202 -17.33 16.90 12.39
CA PRO A 202 -18.79 16.80 12.40
C PRO A 202 -19.33 15.67 11.52
N LEU A 203 -18.65 15.38 10.40
CA LEU A 203 -19.02 14.28 9.51
C LEU A 203 -18.61 12.93 10.12
N ILE A 204 -17.48 12.89 10.84
CA ILE A 204 -17.03 11.68 11.55
C ILE A 204 -18.03 11.32 12.66
N GLU A 205 -18.49 12.32 13.43
CA GLU A 205 -19.53 12.12 14.46
C GLU A 205 -20.80 11.50 13.88
N GLN A 206 -21.30 12.05 12.76
CA GLN A 206 -22.47 11.52 12.06
C GLN A 206 -22.29 10.06 11.62
N ALA A 207 -21.10 9.70 11.12
CA ALA A 207 -20.82 8.33 10.70
C ALA A 207 -20.80 7.35 11.89
N PHE A 208 -20.28 7.76 13.05
CA PHE A 208 -20.36 6.96 14.29
C PHE A 208 -21.79 6.83 14.81
N GLU A 209 -22.56 7.91 14.83
CA GLU A 209 -23.99 7.89 15.23
C GLU A 209 -24.82 6.97 14.33
N ALA A 210 -24.49 6.93 13.04
CA ALA A 210 -25.13 6.05 12.06
C ALA A 210 -24.64 4.59 12.12
N GLY A 211 -23.65 4.26 12.94
CA GLY A 211 -23.06 2.92 13.01
C GLY A 211 -22.37 2.50 11.69
N ARG A 212 -21.79 3.46 10.96
CA ARG A 212 -21.15 3.27 9.65
C ARG A 212 -19.63 3.28 9.73
N VAL A 213 -19.04 3.05 10.91
CA VAL A 213 -17.60 3.03 11.11
C VAL A 213 -17.21 1.72 11.79
N ASP A 214 -16.24 1.03 11.23
CA ASP A 214 -15.52 -0.03 11.95
C ASP A 214 -14.54 0.63 12.93
N ASP A 215 -14.80 0.44 14.23
CA ASP A 215 -14.06 1.04 15.31
C ASP A 215 -12.81 0.24 15.73
N GLU A 216 -12.56 -0.94 15.14
CA GLU A 216 -11.36 -1.74 15.46
C GLU A 216 -10.07 -0.99 15.13
N LEU A 217 -10.07 -0.17 14.07
CA LEU A 217 -8.89 0.58 13.62
C LEU A 217 -8.70 1.91 14.37
N VAL A 218 -9.78 2.66 14.57
CA VAL A 218 -9.74 4.05 15.03
C VAL A 218 -10.25 4.26 16.46
N GLY A 219 -10.77 3.21 17.10
CA GLY A 219 -11.48 3.31 18.36
C GLY A 219 -12.84 4.00 18.23
N ASP A 220 -13.45 4.31 19.36
CA ASP A 220 -14.73 5.01 19.39
C ASP A 220 -14.60 6.52 19.09
N PHE A 221 -15.71 7.24 19.03
CA PHE A 221 -15.67 8.68 18.77
C PHE A 221 -14.99 9.49 19.88
N ASP A 222 -14.93 9.00 21.12
CA ASP A 222 -14.18 9.64 22.19
C ASP A 222 -12.66 9.48 21.96
N ASP A 223 -12.19 8.33 21.46
CA ASP A 223 -10.81 8.10 21.01
C ASP A 223 -10.43 9.01 19.83
N VAL A 224 -11.31 9.14 18.83
CA VAL A 224 -11.11 10.07 17.70
C VAL A 224 -10.88 11.50 18.19
N GLN A 225 -11.67 11.98 19.16
CA GLN A 225 -11.49 13.31 19.74
C GLN A 225 -10.16 13.45 20.49
N VAL A 226 -9.65 12.38 21.09
CA VAL A 226 -8.30 12.37 21.68
C VAL A 226 -7.24 12.48 20.58
N TYR A 227 -7.38 11.77 19.46
CA TYR A 227 -6.42 11.85 18.36
C TYR A 227 -6.36 13.23 17.69
N PHE A 228 -7.49 13.94 17.61
CA PHE A 228 -7.54 15.34 17.20
C PHE A 228 -7.09 16.34 18.28
N GLY A 229 -6.79 15.88 19.50
CA GLY A 229 -6.34 16.72 20.61
C GLY A 229 -7.45 17.54 21.29
N LEU A 230 -8.72 17.19 21.09
CA LEU A 230 -9.86 17.84 21.71
C LEU A 230 -10.19 17.31 23.12
N LYS A 231 -9.80 16.07 23.41
CA LYS A 231 -9.94 15.42 24.72
C LYS A 231 -8.62 14.83 25.17
N THR A 232 -8.47 14.62 26.48
CA THR A 232 -7.40 13.78 27.02
C THR A 232 -7.91 12.37 27.30
N ARG A 233 -7.02 11.37 27.30
CA ARG A 233 -7.37 9.99 27.70
C ARG A 233 -7.96 9.91 29.12
N LYS A 234 -7.64 10.86 29.99
CA LYS A 234 -8.22 10.93 31.34
C LYS A 234 -9.70 11.30 31.32
N ASP A 235 -10.08 12.22 30.43
CA ASP A 235 -11.47 12.66 30.28
C ASP A 235 -12.35 11.49 29.81
N VAL A 236 -11.86 10.71 28.85
CA VAL A 236 -12.54 9.50 28.34
C VAL A 236 -12.67 8.43 29.41
N ALA A 237 -11.57 8.09 30.10
CA ALA A 237 -11.59 7.09 31.18
C ALA A 237 -12.54 7.48 32.34
N SER A 238 -12.68 8.78 32.62
CA SER A 238 -13.57 9.27 33.68
C SER A 238 -15.05 9.07 33.36
N LYS A 239 -15.47 9.13 32.09
CA LYS A 239 -16.84 8.83 31.65
C LYS A 239 -17.17 7.35 31.75
N SER A 240 -16.23 6.47 31.42
CA SER A 240 -16.46 5.01 31.50
C SER A 240 -16.64 4.48 32.93
N LEU A 241 -16.22 5.25 33.95
CA LEU A 241 -16.27 4.86 35.35
C LEU A 241 -17.55 5.28 36.08
N THR A 242 -18.55 5.86 35.40
CA THR A 242 -19.86 6.10 36.04
C THR A 242 -20.59 4.77 36.28
N PRO A 243 -20.87 4.38 37.54
CA PRO A 243 -21.47 3.09 37.83
C PRO A 243 -22.98 3.15 37.62
N THR A 244 -23.45 2.82 36.42
CA THR A 244 -24.85 2.41 36.21
C THR A 244 -24.97 0.93 36.56
N GLY A 245 -25.50 0.66 37.75
CA GLY A 245 -25.72 -0.69 38.26
C GLY A 245 -26.77 -1.47 37.45
N ASN A 246 -26.32 -2.52 36.78
CA ASN A 246 -26.86 -3.88 36.78
C ASN A 246 -26.24 -4.65 35.61
N GLN A 247 -25.09 -5.29 35.85
CA GLN A 247 -24.53 -6.27 34.92
C GLN A 247 -25.09 -7.66 35.28
N GLN A 248 -26.07 -8.13 34.53
CA GLN A 248 -26.28 -9.56 34.36
C GLN A 248 -25.39 -10.02 33.21
N ALA A 249 -24.38 -10.81 33.53
CA ALA A 249 -23.51 -11.44 32.57
C ALA A 249 -24.28 -12.54 31.81
N THR A 250 -24.45 -12.37 30.51
CA THR A 250 -24.75 -13.47 29.59
C THR A 250 -23.58 -13.64 28.64
N SER A 251 -22.76 -14.64 28.92
CA SER A 251 -21.74 -15.15 28.01
C SER A 251 -22.43 -15.82 26.81
N LYS A 252 -22.31 -15.23 25.63
CA LYS A 252 -22.57 -15.94 24.36
C LYS A 252 -21.23 -16.39 23.80
N ILE A 253 -21.01 -17.69 23.86
CA ILE A 253 -19.94 -18.40 23.14
C ILE A 253 -20.37 -18.45 21.67
N VAL A 254 -19.58 -17.85 20.77
CA VAL A 254 -19.72 -18.04 19.31
C VAL A 254 -18.34 -18.32 18.71
N THR A 255 -18.20 -19.60 18.34
CA THR A 255 -17.31 -20.29 17.38
C THR A 255 -16.01 -19.65 16.89
N HIS A 256 -14.92 -20.20 17.41
CA HIS A 256 -13.50 -19.93 17.16
C HIS A 256 -12.90 -20.88 16.09
N GLN A 257 -13.46 -20.95 14.88
CA GLN A 257 -12.98 -21.90 13.84
C GLN A 257 -12.36 -21.26 12.59
N GLN A 258 -12.76 -20.06 12.18
CA GLN A 258 -12.11 -19.38 11.03
C GLN A 258 -10.79 -18.68 11.43
N SER A 259 -10.77 -18.00 12.58
CA SER A 259 -9.57 -17.28 13.08
C SER A 259 -8.40 -18.21 13.48
N VAL A 260 -8.67 -19.48 13.75
CA VAL A 260 -7.64 -20.47 14.11
C VAL A 260 -6.94 -21.00 12.86
N ASN A 261 -7.68 -21.21 11.78
CA ASN A 261 -7.10 -21.70 10.52
C ASN A 261 -6.18 -20.66 9.85
N GLU A 262 -6.55 -19.38 9.88
CA GLU A 262 -5.68 -18.30 9.39
C GLU A 262 -4.42 -18.15 10.24
N ARG A 263 -4.56 -18.13 11.58
CA ARG A 263 -3.39 -18.05 12.50
C ARG A 263 -2.48 -19.26 12.41
N GLU A 264 -3.01 -20.46 12.17
CA GLU A 264 -2.20 -21.66 11.93
C GLU A 264 -1.49 -21.62 10.57
N SER A 265 -2.12 -21.08 9.52
CA SER A 265 -1.50 -20.91 8.21
C SER A 265 -0.35 -19.89 8.24
N LEU A 266 -0.55 -18.75 8.91
CA LEU A 266 0.44 -17.71 9.14
C LEU A 266 1.63 -18.23 9.94
N ASN A 267 1.38 -19.01 11.01
CA ASN A 267 2.43 -19.64 11.81
C ASN A 267 3.24 -20.68 11.02
N LYS A 268 2.59 -21.51 10.19
CA LYS A 268 3.29 -22.49 9.34
C LYS A 268 4.13 -21.80 8.26
N ALA A 269 3.62 -20.73 7.66
CA ALA A 269 4.35 -19.93 6.67
C ALA A 269 5.57 -19.23 7.29
N GLN A 270 5.43 -18.65 8.49
CA GLN A 270 6.52 -18.01 9.22
C GLN A 270 7.61 -19.01 9.63
N GLN A 271 7.24 -20.22 10.07
CA GLN A 271 8.19 -21.30 10.37
C GLN A 271 8.95 -21.78 9.12
N LYS A 272 8.28 -21.87 7.95
CA LYS A 272 8.92 -22.22 6.67
C LYS A 272 9.91 -21.14 6.22
N ARG A 273 9.58 -19.86 6.45
CA ARG A 273 10.44 -18.69 6.17
C ARG A 273 11.70 -18.68 7.05
N GLU A 274 11.57 -18.92 8.35
CA GLU A 274 12.72 -19.02 9.26
C GLU A 274 13.63 -20.21 8.91
N ALA A 275 13.05 -21.36 8.53
CA ALA A 275 13.82 -22.51 8.08
C ALA A 275 14.61 -22.22 6.78
N ARG A 276 14.02 -21.51 5.80
CA ARG A 276 14.70 -21.10 4.56
C ARG A 276 15.84 -20.10 4.86
N ARG A 277 15.60 -19.12 5.74
CA ARG A 277 16.62 -18.14 6.19
C ARG A 277 17.81 -18.82 6.89
N GLN A 278 17.55 -19.77 7.79
CA GLN A 278 18.58 -20.53 8.48
C GLN A 278 19.40 -21.42 7.52
N ARG A 279 18.77 -21.96 6.48
CA ARG A 279 19.44 -22.76 5.44
C ARG A 279 20.39 -21.91 4.58
N ASN A 280 19.98 -20.69 4.24
CA ASN A 280 20.79 -19.74 3.47
C ASN A 280 21.99 -19.21 4.28
N LEU A 281 21.79 -18.94 5.58
CA LEU A 281 22.88 -18.54 6.49
C LEU A 281 23.94 -19.63 6.67
N LYS A 282 23.53 -20.91 6.75
CA LYS A 282 24.47 -22.03 6.86
C LYS A 282 25.29 -22.26 5.58
N LYS A 283 24.71 -22.06 4.39
CA LYS A 283 25.42 -22.17 3.10
C LYS A 283 26.52 -21.11 2.93
N ASN A 284 26.35 -19.93 3.53
CA ASN A 284 27.36 -18.86 3.50
C ASN A 284 28.47 -19.03 4.56
N SER A 285 28.39 -20.01 5.47
CA SER A 285 29.43 -20.27 6.48
C SER A 285 30.48 -21.31 6.07
N TYR A 286 30.34 -21.91 4.89
CA TYR A 286 31.27 -22.90 4.32
C TYR A 286 32.02 -22.39 3.07
N LYS A 287 32.08 -21.07 2.88
CA LYS A 287 32.98 -20.41 1.92
C LYS A 287 34.02 -19.59 2.66
#